data_AF-A0A497I786-F1
#
_entry.id   AF-A0A497I786-F1
#
_cell.length_a   1.000
_cell.length_b   1.000
_cell.length_c   1.000
_cell.angle_alpha   90.00
_cell.angle_beta   90.00
_cell.angle_gamma   90.00
#
_symmetry.space_group_name_H-M   'P 1'
#
loop_
_entity.id
_entity.type
_entity.pdbx_description
1 polymer ?
#
loop_
_entity_poly.entity_id
_entity_poly.type
_entity_poly.pdbx_seq_one_letter_code
_entity_poly.pdbx_strand_id
1 'polypeptide(L)'
;MKREIFTLLFLSIFFVSFCCVEEVELLSCGNCDDNNPCTSDYCLAGKCFHKPLSGNVSGCFRVENCTLYSCVNGTCLPTLISNCCGNGICEENENCSNCEVDCGSCIKVENLRVTSVPKYPIYELPPKPEVNSVRQIPVNLRFVVNTYKIYNGSGGVLEIYVENEDPKAYLYNLTILTNYSKTAVLPGAWIIEESEEKRIGMVFLPGPEKEGNYTYKICSNIISTQGGLSYEYKNLCTSEIKFEALNPPEPSNYSMRLDQEISKKISNYIDDSESIEALVNRSVEEFPGGYNIYQISYLFDWVKENIEYRKIKEFMNASEVMERKVGDCKHFSILLTTFIKKLGGASRIFLTKDHMFTTFFAGNSTTFPEIVRGIRDYYGDEIPVYYIKDEIGYWVILDGTCSNYVGGLPCDAVPTRENFKFVNLTSLRYTEVYYQ
;
A
#
# COMPACT_ATOMS: atom_id res chain seq x y z
N MET A 1 -2.63 23.48 99.44
CA MET A 1 -2.53 24.26 100.69
C MET A 1 -1.18 24.98 100.69
N LYS A 2 -1.20 26.32 100.66
CA LYS A 2 -0.09 27.28 100.89
C LYS A 2 1.11 27.21 99.90
N ARG A 3 1.39 28.19 99.03
CA ARG A 3 1.58 29.66 99.15
C ARG A 3 2.95 30.00 99.80
N GLU A 4 3.71 30.82 99.06
CA GLU A 4 4.75 31.79 99.47
C GLU A 4 6.21 31.31 99.56
N ILE A 5 7.13 31.83 98.74
CA ILE A 5 7.73 33.19 98.69
C ILE A 5 8.55 33.49 99.95
N PHE A 6 9.85 33.71 99.77
CA PHE A 6 10.70 34.83 100.23
C PHE A 6 12.16 34.30 100.30
N THR A 7 13.29 34.96 99.99
CA THR A 7 13.72 36.30 99.55
C THR A 7 15.12 36.44 100.16
N LEU A 8 16.12 36.74 99.33
CA LEU A 8 17.42 37.42 99.56
C LEU A 8 18.26 37.10 100.83
N LEU A 9 19.61 37.16 100.84
CA LEU A 9 20.47 38.29 100.48
C LEU A 9 21.96 37.90 100.75
N PHE A 10 22.89 38.71 100.22
CA PHE A 10 24.34 38.83 100.47
C PHE A 10 25.29 38.10 99.50
N LEU A 11 25.85 38.73 98.46
CA LEU A 11 26.77 39.90 98.38
C LEU A 11 28.22 39.55 98.76
N SER A 12 29.08 39.36 97.76
CA SER A 12 30.30 40.16 97.56
C SER A 12 31.15 39.63 96.40
N ILE A 13 31.54 40.58 95.56
CA ILE A 13 32.37 40.49 94.37
C ILE A 13 33.84 40.50 94.80
N PHE A 14 34.67 39.59 94.28
CA PHE A 14 36.07 39.89 94.01
C PHE A 14 36.54 39.11 92.78
N PHE A 15 36.85 39.87 91.73
CA PHE A 15 37.67 39.49 90.58
C PHE A 15 38.97 38.84 91.03
N VAL A 16 39.43 37.78 90.33
CA VAL A 16 40.77 37.66 89.73
C VAL A 16 40.82 36.43 88.80
N SER A 17 41.11 36.71 87.53
CA SER A 17 41.87 35.94 86.53
C SER A 17 41.41 34.54 86.08
N PHE A 18 40.73 34.54 84.94
CA PHE A 18 41.07 33.79 83.73
C PHE A 18 42.45 33.08 83.75
N CYS A 19 42.48 31.76 83.51
CA CYS A 19 43.06 31.18 82.30
C CYS A 19 42.78 29.67 82.19
N CYS A 20 42.42 29.25 80.97
CA CYS A 20 42.33 27.88 80.44
C CYS A 20 41.14 27.00 80.89
N VAL A 21 39.96 27.30 80.33
CA VAL A 21 39.03 26.25 79.91
C VAL A 21 39.32 26.00 78.44
N GLU A 22 39.71 24.77 78.08
CA GLU A 22 39.87 24.35 76.69
C GLU A 22 38.57 24.63 75.93
N GLU A 23 38.66 25.50 74.91
CA GLU A 23 37.62 25.65 73.90
C GLU A 23 37.47 24.32 73.18
N VAL A 24 36.35 23.61 73.43
CA VAL A 24 35.86 22.64 72.47
C VAL A 24 35.31 23.45 71.31
N GLU A 25 36.16 23.73 70.32
CA GLU A 25 35.71 24.20 69.02
C GLU A 25 34.70 23.19 68.49
N LEU A 26 33.42 23.58 68.44
CA LEU A 26 32.42 22.91 67.64
C LEU A 26 32.87 23.02 66.18
N LEU A 27 33.58 21.99 65.70
CA LEU A 27 34.00 21.85 64.32
C LEU A 27 32.75 21.87 63.41
N SER A 28 32.41 23.06 62.93
CA SER A 28 31.30 23.30 62.00
C SER A 28 31.82 23.14 60.57
N CYS A 29 31.17 22.29 59.76
CA CYS A 29 31.57 22.09 58.36
C CYS A 29 31.23 23.27 57.43
N GLY A 30 30.61 24.36 57.92
CA GLY A 30 30.06 25.40 57.05
C GLY A 30 28.95 24.84 56.14
N ASN A 31 28.84 25.34 54.90
CA ASN A 31 27.94 24.78 53.90
C ASN A 31 28.57 23.52 53.28
N CYS A 32 28.00 22.36 53.58
CA CYS A 32 28.45 21.05 53.11
C CYS A 32 27.67 20.58 51.86
N ASP A 33 26.84 21.45 51.26
CA ASP A 33 26.07 21.15 50.05
C ASP A 33 26.96 21.22 48.80
N ASP A 34 27.14 20.11 48.08
CA ASP A 34 27.89 20.08 46.81
C ASP A 34 27.03 20.47 45.59
N ASN A 35 25.78 20.88 45.82
CA ASN A 35 24.75 21.18 44.83
C ASN A 35 24.47 20.03 43.86
N ASN A 36 24.87 18.80 44.20
CA ASN A 36 24.57 17.64 43.40
C ASN A 36 23.33 16.93 43.98
N PRO A 37 22.20 16.91 43.24
CA PRO A 37 20.99 16.26 43.74
C PRO A 37 21.14 14.73 43.89
N CYS A 38 22.21 14.14 43.36
CA CYS A 38 22.51 12.71 43.49
C CYS A 38 23.44 12.37 44.64
N THR A 39 23.75 13.30 45.52
CA THR A 39 24.51 13.06 46.75
C THR A 39 23.66 13.39 47.97
N SER A 40 23.89 12.65 49.06
CA SER A 40 23.36 13.01 50.37
C SER A 40 24.50 13.58 51.19
N ASP A 41 24.35 14.87 51.51
CA ASP A 41 25.39 15.66 52.15
C ASP A 41 25.19 15.70 53.66
N TYR A 42 26.24 15.35 54.40
CA TYR A 42 26.22 15.39 55.86
C TYR A 42 27.60 15.71 56.44
N CYS A 43 27.58 16.45 57.55
CA CYS A 43 28.76 16.79 58.31
C CYS A 43 28.94 15.82 59.48
N LEU A 44 30.12 15.22 59.60
CA LEU A 44 30.48 14.39 60.75
C LEU A 44 31.88 14.79 61.25
N ALA A 45 31.94 15.26 62.50
CA ALA A 45 33.19 15.71 63.15
C ALA A 45 33.99 16.75 62.35
N GLY A 46 33.30 17.74 61.77
CA GLY A 46 33.92 18.82 60.98
C GLY A 46 34.41 18.42 59.60
N LYS A 47 34.14 17.19 59.15
CA LYS A 47 34.39 16.75 57.79
C LYS A 47 33.07 16.60 57.05
N CYS A 48 33.03 17.15 55.84
CA CYS A 48 31.90 17.06 54.94
C CYS A 48 31.97 15.73 54.16
N PHE A 49 30.84 15.03 54.05
CA PHE A 49 30.69 13.78 53.34
C PHE A 49 29.54 13.86 52.34
N HIS A 50 29.79 13.40 51.11
CA HIS A 50 28.81 13.35 50.02
C HIS A 50 28.59 11.89 49.66
N LYS A 51 27.50 11.29 50.14
CA LYS A 51 27.21 9.88 49.88
C LYS A 51 26.48 9.73 48.55
N PRO A 52 27.01 8.93 47.59
CA PRO A 52 26.34 8.68 46.32
C PRO A 52 24.96 8.06 46.51
N LEU A 53 23.96 8.64 45.83
CA LEU A 53 22.61 8.09 45.71
C LEU A 53 22.40 7.47 44.33
N SER A 54 21.42 6.57 44.25
CA SER A 54 20.97 5.94 43.01
C SER A 54 19.44 5.88 42.98
N GLY A 55 18.86 5.98 41.78
CA GLY A 55 17.42 5.93 41.55
C GLY A 55 16.76 7.31 41.36
N ASN A 56 15.46 7.37 41.65
CA ASN A 56 14.62 8.53 41.38
C ASN A 56 14.73 9.55 42.50
N VAL A 57 15.80 10.36 42.48
CA VAL A 57 16.05 11.39 43.50
C VAL A 57 15.53 12.74 43.03
N SER A 58 14.85 13.47 43.93
CA SER A 58 14.37 14.83 43.68
C SER A 58 15.52 15.75 43.24
N GLY A 59 15.32 16.56 42.21
CA GLY A 59 16.34 17.43 41.61
C GLY A 59 17.11 16.80 40.44
N CYS A 60 17.20 15.47 40.35
CA CYS A 60 17.69 14.79 39.15
C CYS A 60 16.56 14.14 38.35
N PHE A 61 15.61 13.49 39.04
CA PHE A 61 14.55 12.71 38.41
C PHE A 61 13.60 13.60 37.60
N ARG A 62 13.64 13.42 36.28
CA ARG A 62 12.71 14.02 35.31
C ARG A 62 12.67 13.18 34.05
N VAL A 63 11.57 13.29 33.31
CA VAL A 63 11.40 12.69 32.00
C VAL A 63 11.16 13.83 31.01
N GLU A 64 12.06 13.98 30.04
CA GLU A 64 12.01 15.04 29.02
C GLU A 64 12.41 14.43 27.68
N ASN A 65 11.59 14.60 26.64
CA ASN A 65 11.87 14.12 25.27
C ASN A 65 12.46 12.71 25.24
N CYS A 66 11.71 11.73 25.73
CA CYS A 66 12.15 10.32 25.77
C CYS A 66 13.42 10.03 26.57
N THR A 67 13.89 10.98 27.38
CA THR A 67 15.07 10.84 28.21
C THR A 67 14.68 10.87 29.68
N LEU A 68 14.88 9.73 30.36
CA LEU A 68 14.76 9.62 31.81
C LEU A 68 16.09 10.02 32.45
N TYR A 69 16.08 11.06 33.27
CA TYR A 69 17.22 11.38 34.13
C TYR A 69 17.06 10.67 35.47
N SER A 70 18.08 9.94 35.91
CA SER A 70 18.10 9.31 37.23
C SER A 70 19.51 9.26 37.80
N CYS A 71 19.62 9.12 39.12
CA CYS A 71 20.92 9.03 39.76
C CYS A 71 21.50 7.63 39.59
N VAL A 72 22.76 7.55 39.16
CA VAL A 72 23.53 6.31 39.08
C VAL A 72 24.86 6.57 39.78
N ASN A 73 25.04 5.98 40.96
CA ASN A 73 26.26 6.10 41.77
C ASN A 73 26.71 7.55 41.94
N GLY A 74 25.81 8.44 42.34
CA GLY A 74 26.14 9.83 42.65
C GLY A 74 26.17 10.79 41.45
N THR A 75 25.87 10.30 40.24
CA THR A 75 25.81 11.13 39.04
C THR A 75 24.42 11.10 38.42
N CYS A 76 23.89 12.25 38.02
CA CYS A 76 22.61 12.33 37.29
C CYS A 76 22.85 11.98 35.81
N LEU A 77 22.38 10.82 35.37
CA LEU A 77 22.61 10.33 34.00
C LEU A 77 21.30 10.24 33.20
N PRO A 78 21.31 10.62 31.92
CA PRO A 78 20.21 10.38 30.99
C PRO A 78 20.16 8.90 30.56
N THR A 79 18.98 8.32 30.53
CA THR A 79 18.68 7.00 29.97
C THR A 79 17.55 7.15 28.97
N LEU A 80 17.74 6.67 27.74
CA LEU A 80 16.70 6.67 26.72
C LEU A 80 15.60 5.67 27.10
N ILE A 81 14.36 6.13 27.08
CA ILE A 81 13.18 5.29 27.23
C ILE A 81 12.93 4.63 25.87
N SER A 82 12.83 3.30 25.84
CA SER A 82 12.38 2.55 24.66
C SER A 82 10.85 2.62 24.54
N ASN A 83 10.31 2.72 23.33
CA ASN A 83 8.87 2.79 23.06
C ASN A 83 8.23 4.08 23.60
N CYS A 84 8.65 5.24 23.11
CA CYS A 84 8.13 6.52 23.57
C CYS A 84 8.11 7.57 22.48
N CYS A 85 7.09 8.41 22.58
CA CYS A 85 6.86 9.48 21.64
C CYS A 85 7.89 10.61 21.77
N GLY A 86 8.54 10.93 20.67
CA GLY A 86 9.59 11.92 20.52
C GLY A 86 10.99 11.32 20.33
N ASN A 87 11.13 10.01 20.10
CA ASN A 87 12.42 9.38 19.83
C ASN A 87 12.75 9.24 18.33
N GLY A 88 11.83 9.67 17.45
CA GLY A 88 11.96 9.65 16.00
C GLY A 88 11.60 8.31 15.33
N ILE A 89 11.07 7.34 16.09
CA ILE A 89 10.67 6.01 15.63
C ILE A 89 9.21 5.77 16.03
N CYS A 90 8.30 5.69 15.07
CA CYS A 90 6.90 5.32 15.35
C CYS A 90 6.79 3.83 15.67
N GLU A 91 6.66 3.48 16.95
CA GLU A 91 6.62 2.09 17.40
C GLU A 91 5.23 1.47 17.34
N GLU A 92 5.10 0.15 17.62
CA GLU A 92 3.85 -0.60 17.44
C GLU A 92 2.67 -0.06 18.29
N ASN A 93 2.96 0.62 19.39
CA ASN A 93 1.95 1.25 20.25
C ASN A 93 1.71 2.73 19.92
N GLU A 94 2.40 3.24 18.91
CA GLU A 94 2.31 4.62 18.46
C GLU A 94 1.56 4.72 17.14
N ASN A 95 0.83 5.81 16.98
CA ASN A 95 0.13 6.17 15.77
C ASN A 95 0.01 7.70 15.71
N CYS A 96 -0.46 8.20 14.58
CA CYS A 96 -0.62 9.63 14.37
C CYS A 96 -1.58 10.32 15.35
N SER A 97 -2.43 9.57 16.07
CA SER A 97 -3.37 10.12 17.06
C SER A 97 -2.78 10.23 18.47
N ASN A 98 -1.83 9.36 18.82
CA ASN A 98 -1.20 9.35 20.15
C ASN A 98 0.28 9.81 20.14
N CYS A 99 0.93 9.83 18.98
CA CYS A 99 2.28 10.31 18.78
C CYS A 99 2.51 10.90 17.38
N GLU A 100 2.00 12.10 17.14
CA GLU A 100 2.24 12.81 15.87
C GLU A 100 3.73 13.17 15.65
N VAL A 101 4.50 13.31 16.72
CA VAL A 101 5.92 13.70 16.66
C VAL A 101 6.76 12.64 15.93
N ASP A 102 6.51 11.36 16.22
CA ASP A 102 7.26 10.25 15.60
C ASP A 102 6.50 9.63 14.44
N CYS A 103 5.17 9.53 14.54
CA CYS A 103 4.31 8.88 13.55
C CYS A 103 3.77 9.83 12.47
N GLY A 104 4.00 11.13 12.56
CA GLY A 104 3.43 12.12 11.65
C GLY A 104 1.92 12.35 11.85
N SER A 105 1.35 13.28 11.08
CA SER A 105 -0.04 13.71 11.22
C SER A 105 -1.03 12.69 10.64
N CYS A 106 -2.19 12.53 11.30
CA CYS A 106 -3.26 11.70 10.76
C CYS A 106 -3.83 12.33 9.50
N ILE A 107 -4.02 11.49 8.49
CA ILE A 107 -4.53 11.92 7.21
C ILE A 107 -6.02 12.16 7.33
N LYS A 108 -6.43 13.36 6.94
CA LYS A 108 -7.84 13.67 6.80
C LYS A 108 -8.28 13.28 5.40
N VAL A 109 -9.37 12.52 5.31
CA VAL A 109 -9.97 12.07 4.04
C VAL A 109 -10.21 13.22 3.06
N GLU A 110 -10.48 14.42 3.58
CA GLU A 110 -10.69 15.65 2.81
C GLU A 110 -9.49 16.09 1.95
N ASN A 111 -8.27 15.64 2.28
CA ASN A 111 -7.05 15.94 1.54
C ASN A 111 -6.79 14.94 0.41
N LEU A 112 -7.54 13.84 0.33
CA LEU A 112 -7.34 12.81 -0.70
C LEU A 112 -8.19 13.10 -1.92
N ARG A 113 -7.54 13.23 -3.08
CA ARG A 113 -8.24 13.35 -4.35
C ARG A 113 -8.86 12.00 -4.73
N VAL A 114 -10.18 11.97 -4.85
CA VAL A 114 -10.92 10.78 -5.31
C VAL A 114 -10.77 10.66 -6.83
N THR A 115 -10.44 9.46 -7.30
CA THR A 115 -10.42 9.14 -8.74
C THR A 115 -11.79 9.40 -9.36
N SER A 116 -11.83 9.99 -10.56
CA SER A 116 -13.08 10.19 -11.31
C SER A 116 -13.24 9.15 -12.44
N VAL A 117 -14.47 8.98 -12.92
CA VAL A 117 -14.75 8.21 -14.14
C VAL A 117 -15.20 9.16 -15.24
N PRO A 118 -14.47 9.23 -16.38
CA PRO A 118 -14.89 10.06 -17.49
C PRO A 118 -16.22 9.57 -18.08
N LYS A 119 -17.05 10.51 -18.55
CA LYS A 119 -18.40 10.21 -19.08
C LYS A 119 -18.42 9.93 -20.59
N TYR A 120 -17.28 10.01 -21.26
CA TYR A 120 -17.15 9.70 -22.67
C TYR A 120 -16.82 8.20 -22.86
N PRO A 121 -17.22 7.58 -23.99
CA PRO A 121 -16.83 6.22 -24.31
C PRO A 121 -15.31 6.12 -24.49
N ILE A 122 -14.74 5.00 -24.07
CA ILE A 122 -13.28 4.78 -24.12
C ILE A 122 -12.80 4.55 -25.54
N TYR A 123 -13.59 3.82 -26.34
CA TYR A 123 -13.29 3.51 -27.73
C TYR A 123 -14.50 3.80 -28.60
N GLU A 124 -14.26 4.39 -29.77
CA GLU A 124 -15.25 4.41 -30.84
C GLU A 124 -15.29 3.04 -31.51
N LEU A 125 -16.48 2.41 -31.55
CA LEU A 125 -16.62 1.12 -32.20
C LEU A 125 -16.38 1.27 -33.71
N PRO A 126 -15.49 0.48 -34.32
CA PRO A 126 -15.25 0.56 -35.75
C PRO A 126 -16.54 0.23 -36.52
N PRO A 127 -16.83 0.94 -37.61
CA PRO A 127 -18.03 0.72 -38.41
C PRO A 127 -18.02 -0.70 -38.97
N LYS A 128 -19.17 -1.37 -38.92
CA LYS A 128 -19.33 -2.71 -39.48
C LYS A 128 -19.14 -2.67 -41.00
N PRO A 129 -18.23 -3.48 -41.58
CA PRO A 129 -18.06 -3.56 -43.03
C PRO A 129 -19.31 -4.08 -43.74
N GLU A 130 -19.52 -3.62 -44.98
CA GLU A 130 -20.56 -4.18 -45.85
C GLU A 130 -20.19 -5.61 -46.29
N VAL A 131 -21.18 -6.50 -46.25
CA VAL A 131 -21.05 -7.89 -46.68
C VAL A 131 -21.51 -7.98 -48.13
N ASN A 132 -20.60 -8.28 -49.04
CA ASN A 132 -20.86 -8.28 -50.48
C ASN A 132 -20.75 -9.68 -51.12
N SER A 133 -20.55 -10.72 -50.31
CA SER A 133 -20.48 -12.11 -50.78
C SER A 133 -21.23 -13.06 -49.84
N VAL A 134 -21.91 -14.04 -50.44
CA VAL A 134 -22.69 -15.07 -49.74
C VAL A 134 -21.95 -16.41 -49.67
N ARG A 135 -20.82 -16.55 -50.37
CA ARG A 135 -20.07 -17.80 -50.46
C ARG A 135 -19.12 -17.93 -49.29
N GLN A 136 -19.31 -18.90 -48.40
CA GLN A 136 -18.36 -19.13 -47.31
C GLN A 136 -17.04 -19.70 -47.83
N ILE A 137 -15.93 -19.10 -47.39
CA ILE A 137 -14.56 -19.58 -47.59
C ILE A 137 -13.91 -19.81 -46.22
N PRO A 138 -12.81 -20.56 -46.12
CA PRO A 138 -12.11 -20.72 -44.85
C PRO A 138 -11.66 -19.37 -44.29
N VAL A 139 -11.80 -19.20 -42.98
CA VAL A 139 -11.32 -18.03 -42.23
C VAL A 139 -10.06 -18.44 -41.48
N ASN A 140 -8.98 -17.68 -41.63
CA ASN A 140 -7.70 -17.97 -40.99
C ASN A 140 -7.50 -17.06 -39.78
N LEU A 141 -8.28 -17.30 -38.73
CA LEU A 141 -8.18 -16.62 -37.44
C LEU A 141 -7.85 -17.62 -36.34
N ARG A 142 -7.02 -17.21 -35.38
CA ARG A 142 -6.70 -18.01 -34.20
C ARG A 142 -6.90 -17.21 -32.93
N PHE A 143 -7.71 -17.76 -32.03
CA PHE A 143 -7.89 -17.23 -30.69
C PHE A 143 -6.76 -17.71 -29.78
N VAL A 144 -6.05 -16.78 -29.16
CA VAL A 144 -5.02 -17.04 -28.14
C VAL A 144 -5.60 -16.58 -26.80
N VAL A 145 -5.54 -17.44 -25.78
CA VAL A 145 -6.19 -17.18 -24.49
C VAL A 145 -5.19 -17.33 -23.36
N ASN A 146 -5.01 -16.26 -22.62
CA ASN A 146 -4.28 -16.28 -21.36
C ASN A 146 -5.29 -16.51 -20.23
N THR A 147 -5.17 -17.67 -19.58
CA THR A 147 -6.10 -18.10 -18.53
C THR A 147 -5.47 -17.87 -17.16
N TYR A 148 -6.18 -17.17 -16.29
CA TYR A 148 -5.81 -17.05 -14.88
C TYR A 148 -6.36 -18.21 -14.07
N LYS A 149 -5.90 -18.33 -12.81
CA LYS A 149 -6.47 -19.32 -11.89
C LYS A 149 -7.98 -19.15 -11.81
N ILE A 150 -8.70 -20.23 -12.09
CA ILE A 150 -10.14 -20.29 -12.02
C ILE A 150 -10.50 -21.08 -10.77
N TYR A 151 -11.23 -20.46 -9.86
CA TYR A 151 -11.67 -21.12 -8.63
C TYR A 151 -13.12 -21.57 -8.75
N ASN A 152 -13.45 -22.72 -8.17
CA ASN A 152 -14.86 -23.13 -8.08
C ASN A 152 -15.66 -22.10 -7.25
N GLY A 153 -16.91 -21.86 -7.64
CA GLY A 153 -17.81 -20.87 -7.04
C GLY A 153 -17.47 -19.40 -7.33
N SER A 154 -16.19 -19.06 -7.54
CA SER A 154 -15.74 -17.66 -7.73
C SER A 154 -15.36 -17.32 -9.17
N GLY A 155 -14.91 -18.28 -9.98
CA GLY A 155 -14.50 -18.04 -11.36
C GLY A 155 -13.08 -17.51 -11.51
N GLY A 156 -12.82 -16.95 -12.69
CA GLY A 156 -11.54 -16.38 -13.07
C GLY A 156 -11.72 -15.45 -14.28
N VAL A 157 -10.64 -14.85 -14.73
CA VAL A 157 -10.65 -13.98 -15.92
C VAL A 157 -9.92 -14.69 -17.05
N LEU A 158 -10.39 -14.47 -18.27
CA LEU A 158 -9.74 -14.88 -19.50
C LEU A 158 -9.34 -13.63 -20.26
N GLU A 159 -8.07 -13.53 -20.65
CA GLU A 159 -7.60 -12.49 -21.54
C GLU A 159 -7.46 -13.06 -22.95
N ILE A 160 -8.11 -12.40 -23.92
CA ILE A 160 -8.29 -12.93 -25.26
C ILE A 160 -7.55 -12.07 -26.27
N TYR A 161 -6.76 -12.73 -27.10
CA TYR A 161 -6.11 -12.19 -28.27
C TYR A 161 -6.59 -12.95 -29.51
N VAL A 162 -6.53 -12.29 -30.66
CA VAL A 162 -6.84 -12.89 -31.95
C VAL A 162 -5.70 -12.60 -32.92
N GLU A 163 -5.09 -13.67 -33.42
CA GLU A 163 -4.13 -13.66 -34.53
C GLU A 163 -4.91 -13.79 -35.84
N ASN A 164 -4.62 -12.93 -36.82
CA ASN A 164 -5.26 -12.95 -38.12
C ASN A 164 -4.27 -13.16 -39.27
N GLU A 165 -4.52 -14.16 -40.09
CA GLU A 165 -3.76 -14.45 -41.32
C GLU A 165 -4.54 -14.07 -42.59
N ASP A 166 -5.82 -13.69 -42.46
CA ASP A 166 -6.57 -13.13 -43.58
C ASP A 166 -6.17 -11.65 -43.80
N PRO A 167 -6.34 -11.08 -45.00
CA PRO A 167 -5.99 -9.68 -45.26
C PRO A 167 -6.63 -8.68 -44.30
N LYS A 168 -7.87 -8.96 -43.84
CA LYS A 168 -8.56 -8.17 -42.82
C LYS A 168 -9.70 -8.97 -42.21
N ALA A 169 -9.85 -8.91 -40.89
CA ALA A 169 -10.99 -9.45 -40.17
C ALA A 169 -11.69 -8.35 -39.36
N TYR A 170 -13.00 -8.46 -39.24
CA TYR A 170 -13.83 -7.67 -38.35
C TYR A 170 -14.59 -8.61 -37.42
N LEU A 171 -14.20 -8.60 -36.15
CA LEU A 171 -14.89 -9.32 -35.09
C LEU A 171 -15.95 -8.41 -34.48
N TYR A 172 -17.15 -8.94 -34.21
CA TYR A 172 -18.14 -8.21 -33.42
C TYR A 172 -18.86 -9.16 -32.47
N ASN A 173 -18.89 -8.77 -31.20
CA ASN A 173 -19.19 -9.60 -30.03
C ASN A 173 -18.24 -10.77 -29.82
N LEU A 174 -18.09 -11.19 -28.56
CA LEU A 174 -17.46 -12.45 -28.21
C LEU A 174 -18.31 -13.13 -27.15
N THR A 175 -18.55 -14.43 -27.31
CA THR A 175 -19.33 -15.25 -26.40
C THR A 175 -18.52 -16.44 -25.95
N ILE A 176 -18.44 -16.65 -24.64
CA ILE A 176 -17.79 -17.83 -24.06
C ILE A 176 -18.86 -18.80 -23.60
N LEU A 177 -18.88 -19.99 -24.19
CA LEU A 177 -19.83 -21.06 -23.88
C LEU A 177 -19.14 -22.13 -23.05
N THR A 178 -19.58 -22.34 -21.82
CA THR A 178 -19.05 -23.39 -20.93
C THR A 178 -19.86 -24.68 -21.02
N ASN A 179 -19.24 -25.81 -20.70
CA ASN A 179 -19.94 -27.10 -20.60
C ASN A 179 -20.82 -27.24 -19.34
N TYR A 180 -20.79 -26.28 -18.42
CA TYR A 180 -21.60 -26.22 -17.19
C TYR A 180 -22.61 -25.07 -17.19
N SER A 181 -23.11 -24.71 -18.39
CA SER A 181 -24.31 -23.89 -18.59
C SER A 181 -24.22 -22.42 -18.20
N LYS A 182 -23.02 -21.85 -18.14
CA LYS A 182 -22.82 -20.40 -18.04
C LYS A 182 -22.23 -19.84 -19.33
N THR A 183 -22.75 -18.68 -19.73
CA THR A 183 -22.31 -17.94 -20.90
C THR A 183 -21.78 -16.59 -20.44
N ALA A 184 -20.60 -16.20 -20.91
CA ALA A 184 -20.08 -14.84 -20.75
C ALA A 184 -20.10 -14.13 -22.10
N VAL A 185 -20.41 -12.84 -22.11
CA VAL A 185 -20.49 -12.04 -23.34
C VAL A 185 -19.64 -10.80 -23.18
N LEU A 186 -18.75 -10.58 -24.15
CA LEU A 186 -18.01 -9.34 -24.31
C LEU A 186 -18.57 -8.59 -25.54
N PRO A 187 -19.37 -7.53 -25.34
CA PRO A 187 -19.79 -6.68 -26.43
C PRO A 187 -18.59 -5.89 -26.95
N GLY A 188 -18.49 -5.72 -28.25
CA GLY A 188 -17.41 -4.95 -28.87
C GLY A 188 -17.31 -5.19 -30.36
N ALA A 189 -16.43 -4.43 -31.00
CA ALA A 189 -16.11 -4.54 -32.40
C ALA A 189 -14.63 -4.25 -32.61
N TRP A 190 -13.95 -5.10 -33.38
CA TRP A 190 -12.52 -5.05 -33.58
C TRP A 190 -12.18 -5.28 -35.04
N ILE A 191 -11.37 -4.39 -35.61
CA ILE A 191 -10.70 -4.61 -36.89
C ILE A 191 -9.34 -5.21 -36.57
N ILE A 192 -9.02 -6.33 -37.22
CA ILE A 192 -7.74 -7.03 -37.08
C ILE A 192 -7.15 -7.10 -38.50
N GLU A 193 -6.02 -6.45 -38.71
CA GLU A 193 -5.35 -6.43 -40.01
C GLU A 193 -4.54 -7.73 -40.24
N GLU A 194 -4.03 -7.91 -41.45
CA GLU A 194 -3.20 -9.06 -41.81
C GLU A 194 -1.96 -9.16 -40.92
N SER A 195 -1.68 -10.37 -40.41
CA SER A 195 -0.57 -10.67 -39.51
C SER A 195 -0.59 -9.89 -38.17
N GLU A 196 -1.72 -9.27 -37.80
CA GLU A 196 -1.89 -8.61 -36.51
C GLU A 196 -2.29 -9.64 -35.43
N GLU A 197 -1.60 -9.62 -34.29
CA GLU A 197 -2.13 -10.16 -33.04
C GLU A 197 -2.79 -9.01 -32.28
N LYS A 198 -4.12 -9.05 -32.17
CA LYS A 198 -4.89 -8.00 -31.50
C LYS A 198 -5.44 -8.48 -30.17
N ARG A 199 -5.18 -7.72 -29.11
CA ARG A 199 -5.87 -7.87 -27.82
C ARG A 199 -7.34 -7.47 -27.97
N ILE A 200 -8.25 -8.40 -27.69
CA ILE A 200 -9.70 -8.17 -27.77
C ILE A 200 -10.22 -7.59 -26.46
N GLY A 201 -9.76 -8.13 -25.33
CA GLY A 201 -10.15 -7.69 -24.00
C GLY A 201 -10.17 -8.83 -22.99
N MET A 202 -10.77 -8.56 -21.83
CA MET A 202 -10.91 -9.53 -20.75
C MET A 202 -12.37 -9.97 -20.59
N VAL A 203 -12.56 -11.24 -20.26
CA VAL A 203 -13.88 -11.82 -20.00
C VAL A 203 -13.86 -12.57 -18.69
N PHE A 204 -14.82 -12.28 -17.82
CA PHE A 204 -15.03 -13.08 -16.62
C PHE A 204 -15.59 -14.46 -17.00
N LEU A 205 -14.87 -15.52 -16.63
CA LEU A 205 -15.37 -16.89 -16.71
C LEU A 205 -15.93 -17.29 -15.34
N PRO A 206 -17.26 -17.45 -15.22
CA PRO A 206 -17.85 -17.85 -13.95
C PRO A 206 -17.38 -19.22 -13.51
N GLY A 207 -17.09 -19.38 -12.21
CA GLY A 207 -16.60 -20.64 -11.67
C GLY A 207 -17.67 -21.74 -11.69
N PRO A 208 -17.29 -23.00 -11.99
CA PRO A 208 -18.16 -24.14 -11.77
C PRO A 208 -18.37 -24.37 -10.26
N GLU A 209 -19.37 -25.16 -9.87
CA GLU A 209 -19.66 -25.40 -8.45
C GLU A 209 -18.60 -26.26 -7.75
N LYS A 210 -17.88 -27.11 -8.49
CA LYS A 210 -16.91 -28.06 -7.97
C LYS A 210 -15.56 -27.88 -8.65
N GLU A 211 -14.49 -28.28 -7.97
CA GLU A 211 -13.18 -28.41 -8.60
C GLU A 211 -13.19 -29.52 -9.65
N GLY A 212 -12.28 -29.43 -10.62
CA GLY A 212 -12.10 -30.44 -11.66
C GLY A 212 -11.81 -29.85 -13.04
N ASN A 213 -11.84 -30.71 -14.06
CA ASN A 213 -11.56 -30.34 -15.43
C ASN A 213 -12.84 -29.99 -16.19
N TYR A 214 -12.83 -28.84 -16.85
CA TYR A 214 -13.95 -28.27 -17.57
C TYR A 214 -13.53 -27.81 -18.96
N THR A 215 -14.52 -27.49 -19.80
CA THR A 215 -14.27 -26.98 -21.14
C THR A 215 -15.11 -25.74 -21.44
N TYR A 216 -14.56 -24.87 -22.28
CA TYR A 216 -15.30 -23.77 -22.90
C TYR A 216 -14.98 -23.64 -24.38
N LYS A 217 -15.85 -22.94 -25.10
CA LYS A 217 -15.66 -22.52 -26.50
C LYS A 217 -15.75 -21.00 -26.56
N ILE A 218 -14.93 -20.41 -27.41
CA ILE A 218 -15.05 -18.99 -27.76
C ILE A 218 -15.79 -18.93 -29.09
N CYS A 219 -16.87 -18.16 -29.12
CA CYS A 219 -17.70 -17.95 -30.30
C CYS A 219 -17.77 -16.46 -30.62
N SER A 220 -17.73 -16.11 -31.90
CA SER A 220 -17.83 -14.72 -32.35
C SER A 220 -18.58 -14.64 -33.66
N ASN A 221 -19.18 -13.49 -33.93
CA ASN A 221 -19.48 -13.13 -35.30
C ASN A 221 -18.27 -12.47 -35.95
N ILE A 222 -18.02 -12.78 -37.22
CA ILE A 222 -16.80 -12.40 -37.92
C ILE A 222 -17.17 -12.00 -39.35
N ILE A 223 -16.59 -10.91 -39.84
CA ILE A 223 -16.52 -10.60 -41.27
C ILE A 223 -15.05 -10.72 -41.68
N SER A 224 -14.73 -11.63 -42.60
CA SER A 224 -13.38 -11.73 -43.17
C SER A 224 -13.38 -11.14 -44.58
N THR A 225 -12.38 -10.34 -44.91
CA THR A 225 -12.20 -9.74 -46.23
C THR A 225 -11.00 -10.42 -46.92
N GLN A 226 -11.28 -11.12 -48.02
CA GLN A 226 -10.28 -11.84 -48.80
C GLN A 226 -10.51 -11.59 -50.29
N GLY A 227 -9.45 -11.31 -51.06
CA GLY A 227 -9.55 -11.07 -52.50
C GLY A 227 -10.49 -9.92 -52.90
N GLY A 228 -10.68 -8.92 -52.02
CA GLY A 228 -11.57 -7.79 -52.22
C GLY A 228 -13.06 -8.07 -51.94
N LEU A 229 -13.40 -9.27 -51.46
CA LEU A 229 -14.76 -9.65 -51.07
C LEU A 229 -14.84 -9.83 -49.56
N SER A 230 -16.00 -9.49 -48.99
CA SER A 230 -16.28 -9.57 -47.55
C SER A 230 -17.34 -10.63 -47.27
N TYR A 231 -17.04 -11.51 -46.33
CA TYR A 231 -17.79 -12.73 -46.02
C TYR A 231 -18.18 -12.74 -44.54
N GLU A 232 -19.47 -12.89 -44.23
CA GLU A 232 -19.97 -12.91 -42.85
C GLU A 232 -20.16 -14.33 -42.32
N TYR A 233 -19.62 -14.58 -41.13
CA TYR A 233 -19.71 -15.82 -40.37
C TYR A 233 -20.38 -15.50 -39.04
N LYS A 234 -21.51 -16.16 -38.78
CA LYS A 234 -22.26 -15.99 -37.54
C LYS A 234 -21.95 -17.14 -36.58
N ASN A 235 -21.69 -16.81 -35.32
CA ASN A 235 -21.39 -17.77 -34.26
C ASN A 235 -20.28 -18.77 -34.64
N LEU A 236 -19.19 -18.28 -35.24
CA LEU A 236 -18.01 -19.11 -35.49
C LEU A 236 -17.36 -19.42 -34.14
N CYS A 237 -17.23 -20.71 -33.81
CA CYS A 237 -16.72 -21.15 -32.52
C CYS A 237 -15.38 -21.90 -32.67
N THR A 238 -14.52 -21.75 -31.66
CA THR A 238 -13.33 -22.59 -31.49
C THR A 238 -13.70 -24.04 -31.18
N SER A 239 -12.72 -24.94 -31.29
CA SER A 239 -12.76 -26.22 -30.59
C SER A 239 -12.85 -26.03 -29.08
N GLU A 240 -13.16 -27.10 -28.34
CA GLU A 240 -13.19 -27.07 -26.88
C GLU A 240 -11.80 -26.80 -26.29
N ILE A 241 -11.71 -25.78 -25.45
CA ILE A 241 -10.53 -25.42 -24.69
C ILE A 241 -10.72 -25.96 -23.27
N LYS A 242 -9.73 -26.69 -22.76
CA LYS A 242 -9.76 -27.29 -21.42
C LYS A 242 -9.18 -26.33 -20.40
N PHE A 243 -9.76 -26.32 -19.20
CA PHE A 243 -9.19 -25.66 -18.03
C PHE A 243 -9.48 -26.46 -16.76
N GLU A 244 -8.72 -26.19 -15.71
CA GLU A 244 -8.91 -26.76 -14.39
C GLU A 244 -9.50 -25.70 -13.44
N ALA A 245 -10.61 -26.03 -12.79
CA ALA A 245 -11.16 -25.26 -11.70
C ALA A 245 -10.61 -25.79 -10.38
N LEU A 246 -10.01 -24.90 -9.58
CA LEU A 246 -9.36 -25.23 -8.32
C LEU A 246 -10.27 -24.92 -7.13
N ASN A 247 -10.14 -25.67 -6.05
CA ASN A 247 -10.64 -25.23 -4.74
C ASN A 247 -9.80 -24.04 -4.22
N PRO A 248 -10.40 -22.94 -3.76
CA PRO A 248 -9.65 -21.84 -3.16
C PRO A 248 -8.99 -22.33 -1.86
N PRO A 249 -7.67 -22.12 -1.69
CA PRO A 249 -7.00 -22.42 -0.44
C PRO A 249 -7.62 -21.68 0.76
N GLU A 250 -7.45 -22.25 1.96
CA GLU A 250 -7.95 -21.64 3.19
C GLU A 250 -7.33 -20.26 3.43
N PRO A 251 -8.15 -19.22 3.65
CA PRO A 251 -7.66 -17.88 3.85
C PRO A 251 -7.01 -17.72 5.23
N SER A 252 -5.97 -16.91 5.30
CA SER A 252 -5.31 -16.58 6.56
C SER A 252 -5.98 -15.41 7.28
N ASN A 253 -5.85 -15.41 8.60
CA ASN A 253 -6.12 -14.23 9.42
C ASN A 253 -4.81 -13.45 9.59
N TYR A 254 -4.83 -12.17 9.23
CA TYR A 254 -3.66 -11.29 9.31
C TYR A 254 -4.05 -9.95 9.93
N SER A 255 -3.09 -9.30 10.60
CA SER A 255 -3.21 -7.91 11.00
C SER A 255 -2.58 -7.00 9.95
N MET A 256 -3.17 -5.82 9.76
CA MET A 256 -2.65 -4.79 8.87
C MET A 256 -1.92 -3.72 9.70
N ARG A 257 -0.71 -3.32 9.30
CA ARG A 257 0.06 -2.28 10.00
C ARG A 257 0.80 -1.35 9.06
N LEU A 258 0.88 -0.07 9.43
CA LEU A 258 1.70 0.93 8.75
C LEU A 258 3.18 0.64 9.00
N ASP A 259 4.02 0.76 7.97
CA ASP A 259 5.48 0.61 8.06
C ASP A 259 6.18 1.89 7.58
N GLN A 260 6.53 2.74 8.55
CA GLN A 260 7.08 4.07 8.27
C GLN A 260 8.55 4.05 7.87
N GLU A 261 9.33 3.08 8.36
CA GLU A 261 10.73 2.92 7.94
C GLU A 261 10.79 2.60 6.45
N ILE A 262 9.91 1.68 6.00
CA ILE A 262 9.77 1.37 4.58
C ILE A 262 9.23 2.56 3.80
N SER A 263 8.32 3.36 4.37
CA SER A 263 7.84 4.60 3.75
C SER A 263 8.96 5.59 3.43
N LYS A 264 9.83 5.87 4.42
CA LYS A 264 11.02 6.73 4.25
C LYS A 264 11.95 6.17 3.17
N LYS A 265 12.15 4.85 3.16
CA LYS A 265 12.98 4.18 2.16
C LYS A 265 12.40 4.28 0.74
N ILE A 266 11.13 3.96 0.55
CA ILE A 266 10.45 3.99 -0.75
C ILE A 266 10.40 5.40 -1.33
N SER A 267 10.21 6.41 -0.48
CA SER A 267 10.17 7.80 -0.90
C SER A 267 11.43 8.25 -1.63
N ASN A 268 12.59 7.65 -1.35
CA ASN A 268 13.86 7.94 -2.04
C ASN A 268 13.92 7.38 -3.48
N TYR A 269 13.01 6.49 -3.87
CA TYR A 269 12.94 5.88 -5.20
C TYR A 269 11.80 6.43 -6.07
N ILE A 270 10.98 7.32 -5.50
CA ILE A 270 9.95 8.05 -6.22
C ILE A 270 10.59 9.33 -6.74
N ASP A 271 10.74 9.43 -8.04
CA ASP A 271 11.36 10.56 -8.72
C ASP A 271 10.37 11.33 -9.61
N ASP A 272 10.88 12.43 -10.18
CA ASP A 272 10.12 13.36 -11.02
C ASP A 272 10.88 13.66 -12.31
N SER A 273 11.31 12.61 -13.00
CA SER A 273 12.05 12.77 -14.25
C SER A 273 11.13 13.21 -15.38
N GLU A 274 11.72 13.86 -16.39
CA GLU A 274 11.04 14.22 -17.64
C GLU A 274 10.44 13.00 -18.35
N SER A 275 11.07 11.82 -18.24
CA SER A 275 10.55 10.57 -18.82
C SER A 275 9.24 10.11 -18.17
N ILE A 276 9.11 10.28 -16.85
CA ILE A 276 7.88 10.00 -16.11
C ILE A 276 6.80 11.01 -16.53
N GLU A 277 7.14 12.31 -16.54
CA GLU A 277 6.23 13.38 -16.92
C GLU A 277 5.70 13.20 -18.35
N ALA A 278 6.57 12.88 -19.30
CA ALA A 278 6.19 12.66 -20.69
C ALA A 278 5.21 11.49 -20.88
N LEU A 279 5.33 10.41 -20.09
CA LEU A 279 4.38 9.30 -20.16
C LEU A 279 3.06 9.63 -19.46
N VAL A 280 3.12 10.31 -18.32
CA VAL A 280 1.90 10.78 -17.63
C VAL A 280 1.12 11.75 -18.52
N ASN A 281 1.79 12.69 -19.18
CA ASN A 281 1.15 13.64 -20.09
C ASN A 281 0.46 12.94 -21.27
N ARG A 282 1.06 11.88 -21.83
CA ARG A 282 0.39 11.05 -22.85
C ARG A 282 -0.92 10.44 -22.35
N SER A 283 -0.95 9.96 -21.11
CA SER A 283 -2.20 9.44 -20.52
C SER A 283 -3.28 10.53 -20.35
N VAL A 284 -2.86 11.77 -20.06
CA VAL A 284 -3.76 12.93 -19.91
C VAL A 284 -4.27 13.41 -21.27
N GLU A 285 -3.44 13.35 -22.31
CA GLU A 285 -3.81 13.66 -23.69
C GLU A 285 -4.83 12.65 -24.22
N GLU A 286 -4.58 11.35 -24.00
CA GLU A 286 -5.47 10.25 -24.42
C GLU A 286 -6.79 10.28 -23.64
N PHE A 287 -6.71 10.47 -22.33
CA PHE A 287 -7.87 10.49 -21.43
C PHE A 287 -7.99 11.84 -20.73
N PRO A 288 -8.52 12.87 -21.44
CA PRO A 288 -8.58 14.23 -20.93
C PRO A 288 -9.54 14.34 -19.74
N GLY A 289 -9.24 15.33 -18.89
CA GLY A 289 -9.96 15.59 -17.66
C GLY A 289 -9.02 15.63 -16.45
N GLY A 290 -9.60 15.73 -15.25
CA GLY A 290 -8.84 15.56 -14.02
C GLY A 290 -8.38 14.11 -13.81
N TYR A 291 -7.73 13.86 -12.68
CA TYR A 291 -7.32 12.52 -12.23
C TYR A 291 -8.47 11.52 -12.36
N ASN A 292 -8.30 10.54 -13.25
CA ASN A 292 -9.35 9.61 -13.61
C ASN A 292 -8.87 8.18 -13.82
N ILE A 293 -9.81 7.23 -13.80
CA ILE A 293 -9.50 5.81 -13.84
C ILE A 293 -8.89 5.35 -15.17
N TYR A 294 -9.23 5.98 -16.30
CA TYR A 294 -8.68 5.60 -17.61
C TYR A 294 -7.20 5.97 -17.73
N GLN A 295 -6.78 7.10 -17.14
CA GLN A 295 -5.36 7.45 -17.02
C GLN A 295 -4.58 6.39 -16.22
N ILE A 296 -5.15 5.90 -15.12
CA ILE A 296 -4.54 4.85 -14.30
C ILE A 296 -4.44 3.54 -15.08
N SER A 297 -5.52 3.13 -15.74
CA SER A 297 -5.54 1.90 -16.55
C SER A 297 -4.53 1.96 -17.69
N TYR A 298 -4.44 3.09 -18.39
CA TYR A 298 -3.44 3.30 -19.45
C TYR A 298 -2.01 3.13 -18.95
N LEU A 299 -1.67 3.75 -17.82
CA LEU A 299 -0.32 3.66 -17.25
C LEU A 299 -0.04 2.26 -16.70
N PHE A 300 -1.05 1.58 -16.16
CA PHE A 300 -0.93 0.18 -15.74
C PHE A 300 -0.63 -0.74 -16.92
N ASP A 301 -1.39 -0.63 -18.02
CA ASP A 301 -1.20 -1.42 -19.23
C ASP A 301 0.17 -1.12 -19.85
N TRP A 302 0.59 0.15 -19.88
CA TRP A 302 1.92 0.50 -20.35
C TRP A 302 3.02 -0.22 -19.56
N VAL A 303 2.93 -0.29 -18.22
CA VAL A 303 3.89 -1.04 -17.40
C VAL A 303 3.90 -2.51 -17.76
N LYS A 304 2.71 -3.13 -17.91
CA LYS A 304 2.57 -4.56 -18.26
C LYS A 304 3.18 -4.90 -19.62
N GLU A 305 3.03 -4.00 -20.59
CA GLU A 305 3.47 -4.22 -21.96
C GLU A 305 4.95 -3.87 -22.19
N ASN A 306 5.49 -2.94 -21.40
CA ASN A 306 6.81 -2.36 -21.68
C ASN A 306 7.90 -2.72 -20.66
N ILE A 307 7.56 -3.30 -19.51
CA ILE A 307 8.52 -3.65 -18.46
C ILE A 307 8.58 -5.18 -18.30
N GLU A 308 9.74 -5.77 -18.63
CA GLU A 308 9.98 -7.20 -18.46
C GLU A 308 10.09 -7.56 -16.97
N TYR A 309 9.34 -8.59 -16.54
CA TYR A 309 9.49 -9.10 -15.19
C TYR A 309 10.80 -9.88 -15.01
N ARG A 310 11.69 -9.39 -14.16
CA ARG A 310 12.94 -10.06 -13.78
C ARG A 310 13.26 -9.79 -12.33
N LYS A 311 13.52 -10.85 -11.57
CA LYS A 311 13.96 -10.75 -10.17
C LYS A 311 15.30 -10.03 -10.09
N ILE A 312 15.31 -8.85 -9.46
CA ILE A 312 16.48 -7.98 -9.31
C ILE A 312 16.69 -7.75 -7.82
N LYS A 313 17.93 -7.70 -7.32
CA LYS A 313 18.16 -7.53 -5.88
C LYS A 313 18.14 -6.07 -5.47
N GLU A 314 18.76 -5.22 -6.28
CA GLU A 314 18.86 -3.79 -6.05
C GLU A 314 17.49 -3.11 -6.17
N PHE A 315 17.36 -1.94 -5.53
CA PHE A 315 16.25 -1.03 -5.78
C PHE A 315 16.66 -0.04 -6.87
N MET A 316 15.73 0.21 -7.79
CA MET A 316 15.83 1.24 -8.82
C MET A 316 14.75 2.30 -8.59
N ASN A 317 15.04 3.54 -8.95
CA ASN A 317 14.01 4.58 -9.00
C ASN A 317 13.08 4.38 -10.22
N ALA A 318 11.96 5.09 -10.26
CA ALA A 318 10.95 4.88 -11.31
C ALA A 318 11.50 5.20 -12.71
N SER A 319 12.30 6.26 -12.86
CA SER A 319 12.91 6.61 -14.14
C SER A 319 13.89 5.56 -14.66
N GLU A 320 14.70 4.96 -13.78
CA GLU A 320 15.63 3.87 -14.12
C GLU A 320 14.87 2.60 -14.55
N VAL A 321 13.74 2.28 -13.91
CA VAL A 321 12.89 1.15 -14.33
C VAL A 321 12.39 1.37 -15.76
N MET A 322 11.94 2.59 -16.10
CA MET A 322 11.48 2.93 -17.45
C MET A 322 12.61 2.87 -18.48
N GLU A 323 13.81 3.31 -18.13
CA GLU A 323 14.98 3.28 -19.01
C GLU A 323 15.42 1.83 -19.31
N ARG A 324 15.53 1.02 -18.26
CA ARG A 324 16.02 -0.36 -18.38
C ARG A 324 14.96 -1.34 -18.85
N LYS A 325 13.68 -0.95 -18.82
CA LYS A 325 12.51 -1.78 -19.19
C LYS A 325 12.46 -3.14 -18.50
N VAL A 326 12.91 -3.18 -17.25
CA VAL A 326 13.00 -4.41 -16.47
C VAL A 326 12.75 -4.14 -14.99
N GLY A 327 12.07 -5.04 -14.30
CA GLY A 327 11.80 -4.91 -12.87
C GLY A 327 11.13 -6.15 -12.27
N ASP A 328 10.99 -6.18 -10.96
CA ASP A 328 10.16 -7.16 -10.24
C ASP A 328 9.07 -6.44 -9.44
N CYS A 329 8.39 -7.15 -8.55
CA CYS A 329 7.23 -6.64 -7.81
C CYS A 329 7.48 -5.30 -7.12
N LYS A 330 8.67 -5.10 -6.54
CA LYS A 330 9.00 -3.82 -5.89
C LYS A 330 9.15 -2.68 -6.91
N HIS A 331 9.74 -2.94 -8.07
CA HIS A 331 9.95 -1.95 -9.11
C HIS A 331 8.64 -1.55 -9.79
N PHE A 332 7.77 -2.53 -10.04
CA PHE A 332 6.43 -2.29 -10.55
C PHE A 332 5.63 -1.41 -9.56
N SER A 333 5.72 -1.72 -8.28
CA SER A 333 5.01 -0.95 -7.25
C SER A 333 5.52 0.49 -7.14
N ILE A 334 6.84 0.69 -7.12
CA ILE A 334 7.45 2.03 -7.11
C ILE A 334 7.01 2.84 -8.33
N LEU A 335 7.10 2.25 -9.53
CA LEU A 335 6.73 2.93 -10.78
C LEU A 335 5.24 3.30 -10.82
N LEU A 336 4.35 2.36 -10.51
CA LEU A 336 2.90 2.62 -10.45
C LEU A 336 2.55 3.67 -9.41
N THR A 337 3.19 3.64 -8.23
CA THR A 337 2.98 4.65 -7.19
C THR A 337 3.49 6.02 -7.63
N THR A 338 4.62 6.11 -8.33
CA THR A 338 5.11 7.36 -8.93
C THR A 338 4.09 7.93 -9.91
N PHE A 339 3.51 7.11 -10.78
CA PHE A 339 2.46 7.54 -11.70
C PHE A 339 1.21 8.06 -11.00
N ILE A 340 0.70 7.34 -9.99
CA ILE A 340 -0.46 7.78 -9.22
C ILE A 340 -0.18 9.13 -8.54
N LYS A 341 1.00 9.27 -7.92
CA LYS A 341 1.41 10.53 -7.30
C LYS A 341 1.47 11.65 -8.34
N LYS A 342 2.07 11.40 -9.51
CA LYS A 342 2.18 12.39 -10.60
C LYS A 342 0.84 12.85 -11.16
N LEU A 343 -0.14 11.96 -11.23
CA LEU A 343 -1.52 12.30 -11.60
C LEU A 343 -2.27 13.10 -10.49
N GLY A 344 -1.67 13.24 -9.31
CA GLY A 344 -2.28 13.91 -8.16
C GLY A 344 -3.18 13.01 -7.32
N GLY A 345 -3.01 11.70 -7.42
CA GLY A 345 -3.73 10.69 -6.65
C GLY A 345 -3.01 10.30 -5.36
N ALA A 346 -3.70 9.47 -4.57
CA ALA A 346 -3.17 8.86 -3.36
C ALA A 346 -2.95 7.36 -3.58
N SER A 347 -1.83 6.86 -3.08
CA SER A 347 -1.42 5.47 -3.27
C SER A 347 -0.92 4.86 -1.97
N ARG A 348 -1.09 3.53 -1.85
CA ARG A 348 -0.40 2.73 -0.85
C ARG A 348 0.35 1.60 -1.50
N ILE A 349 1.50 1.27 -0.95
CA ILE A 349 2.23 0.06 -1.31
C ILE A 349 2.08 -0.92 -0.17
N PHE A 350 1.59 -2.10 -0.48
CA PHE A 350 1.43 -3.21 0.45
C PHE A 350 2.57 -4.20 0.28
N LEU A 351 3.04 -4.73 1.40
CA LEU A 351 4.11 -5.69 1.48
C LEU A 351 3.61 -6.94 2.20
N THR A 352 3.67 -8.07 1.48
CA THR A 352 3.51 -9.40 2.06
C THR A 352 4.90 -9.95 2.44
N LYS A 353 4.99 -11.25 2.72
CA LYS A 353 6.26 -11.91 3.02
C LYS A 353 7.23 -11.84 1.84
N ASP A 354 6.74 -12.11 0.63
CA ASP A 354 7.56 -12.31 -0.56
C ASP A 354 7.11 -11.43 -1.75
N HIS A 355 6.13 -10.55 -1.55
CA HIS A 355 5.55 -9.73 -2.62
C HIS A 355 5.30 -8.27 -2.19
N MET A 356 5.26 -7.38 -3.18
CA MET A 356 4.99 -5.95 -3.03
C MET A 356 4.06 -5.51 -4.16
N PHE A 357 2.97 -4.82 -3.82
CA PHE A 357 2.01 -4.32 -4.81
C PHE A 357 1.44 -2.97 -4.42
N THR A 358 0.94 -2.24 -5.41
CA THR A 358 0.42 -0.88 -5.24
C THR A 358 -1.11 -0.89 -5.16
N THR A 359 -1.67 0.17 -4.60
CA THR A 359 -3.10 0.48 -4.67
C THR A 359 -3.30 1.97 -4.94
N PHE A 360 -4.48 2.37 -5.37
CA PHE A 360 -4.90 3.77 -5.42
C PHE A 360 -6.21 3.98 -4.66
N PHE A 361 -6.41 5.20 -4.16
CA PHE A 361 -7.61 5.56 -3.42
C PHE A 361 -8.81 5.78 -4.34
N ALA A 362 -9.85 4.96 -4.15
CA ALA A 362 -11.10 4.98 -4.92
C ALA A 362 -12.27 5.67 -4.18
N GLY A 363 -11.98 6.33 -3.05
CA GLY A 363 -12.96 7.07 -2.26
C GLY A 363 -13.76 6.18 -1.31
N ASN A 364 -15.07 6.44 -1.18
CA ASN A 364 -15.94 5.82 -0.19
C ASN A 364 -16.99 4.90 -0.86
N SER A 365 -17.96 4.40 -0.08
CA SER A 365 -19.00 3.50 -0.57
C SER A 365 -19.90 4.10 -1.66
N THR A 366 -19.95 5.43 -1.77
CA THR A 366 -20.74 6.13 -2.79
C THR A 366 -19.99 6.22 -4.12
N THR A 367 -18.69 6.51 -4.08
CA THR A 367 -17.87 6.71 -5.29
C THR A 367 -17.31 5.40 -5.83
N PHE A 368 -16.98 4.46 -4.96
CA PHE A 368 -16.35 3.19 -5.33
C PHE A 368 -17.11 2.39 -6.41
N PRO A 369 -18.46 2.25 -6.37
CA PRO A 369 -19.18 1.55 -7.44
C PRO A 369 -19.01 2.19 -8.82
N GLU A 370 -18.85 3.51 -8.89
CA GLU A 370 -18.60 4.21 -10.15
C GLU A 370 -17.21 3.87 -10.69
N ILE A 371 -16.20 3.82 -9.81
CA ILE A 371 -14.83 3.42 -10.19
C ILE A 371 -14.80 1.99 -10.73
N VAL A 372 -15.53 1.07 -10.08
CA VAL A 372 -15.68 -0.32 -10.56
C VAL A 372 -16.28 -0.35 -11.96
N ARG A 373 -17.30 0.47 -12.24
CA ARG A 373 -17.88 0.60 -13.59
C ARG A 373 -16.83 1.10 -14.58
N GLY A 374 -16.08 2.15 -14.26
CA GLY A 374 -15.03 2.66 -15.15
C GLY A 374 -13.92 1.63 -15.46
N ILE A 375 -13.52 0.81 -14.47
CA ILE A 375 -12.56 -0.29 -14.70
C ILE A 375 -13.15 -1.33 -15.68
N ARG A 376 -14.43 -1.68 -15.51
CA ARG A 376 -15.14 -2.62 -16.40
C ARG A 376 -15.35 -2.07 -17.80
N ASP A 377 -15.65 -0.79 -17.92
CA ASP A 377 -15.76 -0.11 -19.20
C ASP A 377 -14.42 -0.22 -19.96
N TYR A 378 -13.28 -0.11 -19.26
CA TYR A 378 -11.94 -0.16 -19.85
C TYR A 378 -11.47 -1.57 -20.23
N TYR A 379 -11.60 -2.53 -19.32
CA TYR A 379 -10.99 -3.86 -19.49
C TYR A 379 -11.95 -4.93 -20.00
N GLY A 380 -13.25 -4.78 -19.75
CA GLY A 380 -14.26 -5.78 -20.07
C GLY A 380 -15.36 -5.84 -19.00
N ASP A 381 -16.59 -6.07 -19.45
CA ASP A 381 -17.74 -6.15 -18.56
C ASP A 381 -17.65 -7.36 -17.61
N GLU A 382 -18.28 -7.24 -16.45
CA GLU A 382 -18.38 -8.25 -15.40
C GLU A 382 -17.06 -8.72 -14.74
N ILE A 383 -15.89 -8.18 -15.11
CA ILE A 383 -14.65 -8.56 -14.43
C ILE A 383 -14.70 -8.19 -12.93
N PRO A 384 -14.14 -9.03 -12.05
CA PRO A 384 -14.10 -8.75 -10.61
C PRO A 384 -13.08 -7.65 -10.31
N VAL A 385 -13.46 -6.71 -9.44
CA VAL A 385 -12.59 -5.62 -8.98
C VAL A 385 -12.36 -5.77 -7.49
N TYR A 386 -11.13 -6.10 -7.13
CA TYR A 386 -10.64 -6.32 -5.78
C TYR A 386 -10.06 -5.04 -5.18
N TYR A 387 -10.21 -4.91 -3.86
CA TYR A 387 -9.82 -3.71 -3.11
C TYR A 387 -9.43 -4.04 -1.67
N ILE A 388 -8.74 -3.13 -0.99
CA ILE A 388 -8.59 -3.15 0.47
C ILE A 388 -9.44 -2.03 1.04
N LYS A 389 -10.20 -2.30 2.11
CA LYS A 389 -11.05 -1.32 2.77
C LYS A 389 -10.58 -1.06 4.20
N ASP A 390 -10.51 0.20 4.56
CA ASP A 390 -10.25 0.66 5.92
C ASP A 390 -11.18 1.82 6.31
N GLU A 391 -10.83 2.54 7.39
CA GLU A 391 -11.58 3.70 7.87
C GLU A 391 -11.53 4.91 6.92
N ILE A 392 -10.51 5.01 6.08
CA ILE A 392 -10.31 6.11 5.12
C ILE A 392 -11.14 5.85 3.85
N GLY A 393 -11.22 4.60 3.41
CA GLY A 393 -12.11 4.21 2.31
C GLY A 393 -11.64 2.97 1.56
N TYR A 394 -11.82 3.01 0.24
CA TYR A 394 -11.58 1.90 -0.68
C TYR A 394 -10.26 2.12 -1.43
N TRP A 395 -9.40 1.11 -1.43
CA TRP A 395 -8.09 1.11 -2.08
C TRP A 395 -8.06 0.01 -3.14
N VAL A 396 -8.16 0.37 -4.41
CA VAL A 396 -8.21 -0.61 -5.51
C VAL A 396 -6.81 -1.15 -5.79
N ILE A 397 -6.72 -2.45 -6.04
CA ILE A 397 -5.45 -3.16 -6.28
C ILE A 397 -4.80 -2.74 -7.60
N LEU A 398 -3.50 -2.47 -7.58
CA LEU A 398 -2.61 -2.26 -8.72
C LEU A 398 -1.41 -3.21 -8.60
N ASP A 399 -1.64 -4.49 -8.91
CA ASP A 399 -0.61 -5.52 -8.91
C ASP A 399 -0.22 -5.91 -10.34
N GLY A 400 0.80 -5.26 -10.89
CA GLY A 400 1.28 -5.57 -12.24
C GLY A 400 2.05 -6.89 -12.34
N THR A 401 2.23 -7.62 -11.24
CA THR A 401 2.96 -8.90 -11.23
C THR A 401 2.02 -10.08 -11.38
N CYS A 402 0.91 -10.09 -10.63
CA CYS A 402 -0.05 -11.20 -10.62
C CYS A 402 -1.37 -10.91 -11.33
N SER A 403 -1.62 -9.67 -11.73
CA SER A 403 -2.77 -9.27 -12.54
C SER A 403 -2.31 -8.61 -13.86
N ASN A 404 -3.14 -8.70 -14.91
CA ASN A 404 -3.00 -7.88 -16.12
C ASN A 404 -4.08 -6.79 -16.25
N TYR A 405 -4.83 -6.52 -15.18
CA TYR A 405 -5.75 -5.37 -15.14
C TYR A 405 -5.80 -4.69 -13.77
N VAL A 406 -6.19 -3.41 -13.78
CA VAL A 406 -6.47 -2.63 -12.58
C VAL A 406 -7.59 -3.28 -11.76
N GLY A 407 -7.34 -3.51 -10.48
CA GLY A 407 -8.30 -4.15 -9.59
C GLY A 407 -8.31 -5.67 -9.67
N GLY A 408 -7.37 -6.31 -10.36
CA GLY A 408 -7.25 -7.77 -10.32
C GLY A 408 -6.69 -8.29 -9.00
N LEU A 409 -6.74 -9.61 -8.85
CA LEU A 409 -6.37 -10.31 -7.62
C LEU A 409 -4.85 -10.19 -7.39
N PRO A 410 -4.37 -9.74 -6.21
CA PRO A 410 -2.94 -9.65 -5.95
C PRO A 410 -2.31 -11.03 -5.78
N CYS A 411 -0.97 -11.10 -5.83
CA CYS A 411 -0.27 -12.36 -5.52
C CYS A 411 -0.63 -12.88 -4.12
N ASP A 412 -0.61 -14.20 -3.97
CA ASP A 412 -0.91 -14.90 -2.72
C ASP A 412 -2.31 -14.58 -2.13
N ALA A 413 -3.24 -14.14 -2.96
CA ALA A 413 -4.63 -13.95 -2.61
C ALA A 413 -5.55 -14.97 -3.28
N VAL A 414 -6.68 -15.21 -2.61
CA VAL A 414 -7.77 -16.05 -3.09
C VAL A 414 -9.08 -15.26 -3.04
N PRO A 415 -9.96 -15.42 -4.03
CA PRO A 415 -11.26 -14.77 -4.00
C PRO A 415 -12.10 -15.33 -2.85
N THR A 416 -12.97 -14.48 -2.31
CA THR A 416 -13.98 -14.84 -1.31
C THR A 416 -15.34 -14.34 -1.80
N ARG A 417 -16.42 -14.65 -1.07
CA ARG A 417 -17.76 -14.16 -1.44
C ARG A 417 -17.87 -12.64 -1.43
N GLU A 418 -17.14 -11.96 -0.55
CA GLU A 418 -17.23 -10.51 -0.40
C GLU A 418 -16.16 -9.76 -1.20
N ASN A 419 -14.95 -10.34 -1.31
CA ASN A 419 -13.80 -9.71 -1.95
C ASN A 419 -12.66 -10.74 -2.13
N PHE A 420 -11.54 -10.61 -1.40
CA PHE A 420 -10.45 -11.59 -1.36
C PHE A 420 -9.84 -11.68 0.04
N LYS A 421 -9.01 -12.70 0.27
CA LYS A 421 -8.11 -12.79 1.42
C LYS A 421 -6.75 -13.34 1.01
N PHE A 422 -5.71 -12.99 1.76
CA PHE A 422 -4.39 -13.57 1.60
C PHE A 422 -4.32 -14.98 2.17
N VAL A 423 -3.46 -15.80 1.57
CA VAL A 423 -3.10 -17.14 2.06
C VAL A 423 -1.69 -17.11 2.62
N ASN A 424 -1.42 -17.95 3.62
CA ASN A 424 -0.12 -18.05 4.30
C ASN A 424 0.46 -16.70 4.79
N LEU A 425 -0.40 -15.79 5.24
CA LEU A 425 -0.01 -14.46 5.70
C LEU A 425 -0.43 -14.22 7.16
N THR A 426 0.49 -13.75 7.99
CA THR A 426 0.22 -13.39 9.39
C THR A 426 0.18 -11.89 9.62
N SER A 427 0.91 -11.11 8.82
CA SER A 427 0.93 -9.65 8.89
C SER A 427 1.05 -9.06 7.50
N LEU A 428 0.19 -8.09 7.21
CA LEU A 428 0.22 -7.28 6.00
C LEU A 428 0.75 -5.90 6.38
N ARG A 429 1.88 -5.50 5.80
CA ARG A 429 2.43 -4.16 6.02
C ARG A 429 2.05 -3.26 4.87
N TYR A 430 1.91 -1.97 5.13
CA TYR A 430 1.71 -1.00 4.08
C TYR A 430 2.47 0.29 4.35
N THR A 431 2.83 0.98 3.30
CA THR A 431 3.25 2.38 3.33
C THR A 431 2.27 3.21 2.55
N GLU A 432 2.26 4.50 2.85
CA GLU A 432 1.43 5.47 2.19
C GLU A 432 2.27 6.48 1.41
N VAL A 433 1.77 6.86 0.23
CA VAL A 433 2.40 7.85 -0.65
C VAL A 433 1.32 8.76 -1.19
N TYR A 434 1.46 10.05 -0.88
CA TYR A 434 0.48 11.07 -1.24
C TYR A 434 1.08 12.11 -2.17
N TYR A 435 0.20 12.68 -3.00
CA TYR A 435 0.43 13.99 -3.57
C TYR A 435 0.34 15.03 -2.44
N GLN A 436 1.36 15.88 -2.29
CA GLN A 436 1.39 16.98 -1.33
C GLN A 436 0.99 18.29 -2.00
#